data_AF-A0AAV5UQ19-F1
#
_entry.id   AF-A0AAV5UQ19-F1
#
_cell.length_a   1.000
_cell.length_b   1.000
_cell.length_c   1.000
_cell.angle_alpha   90.00
_cell.angle_beta   90.00
_cell.angle_gamma   90.00
#
_symmetry.space_group_name_H-M   'P 1'
#
loop_
_entity.id
_entity.type
_entity.pdbx_description
1 polymer ?
#
loop_
_entity_poly.entity_id
_entity_poly.type
_entity_poly.pdbx_seq_one_letter_code
_entity_poly.pdbx_strand_id
1 'polypeptide(L)'
;IKKRRYWEFQFVGLRNVPLFDENFPYRADNNLELRWEVCRAGYRLLPVKDLFVYHTLSDDEHGKRDDPAKKNVMKKRNHWRYFIAMRGIRKRMDMLYPTTKEECPV
;
A
#
# COMPACT_ATOMS: atom_id res chain seq x y z
N ILE A 1 -17.75 14.28 -11.37
CA ILE A 1 -17.13 12.92 -11.42
C ILE A 1 -16.83 12.50 -9.99
N LYS A 2 -17.54 11.50 -9.43
CA LYS A 2 -17.21 10.94 -8.09
C LYS A 2 -15.86 10.24 -8.19
N LYS A 3 -14.86 10.68 -7.41
CA LYS A 3 -13.58 9.97 -7.27
C LYS A 3 -13.89 8.53 -6.82
N ARG A 4 -13.52 7.53 -7.65
CA ARG A 4 -13.55 6.13 -7.23
C ARG A 4 -12.64 6.02 -6.00
N ARG A 5 -13.21 5.57 -4.88
CA ARG A 5 -12.40 5.19 -3.72
C ARG A 5 -11.61 3.96 -4.13
N TYR A 6 -10.30 3.96 -3.91
CA TYR A 6 -9.48 2.79 -4.14
C TYR A 6 -9.96 1.70 -3.19
N TRP A 7 -10.55 0.66 -3.74
CA TRP A 7 -10.90 -0.53 -2.98
C TRP A 7 -9.60 -1.22 -2.58
N GLU A 8 -9.41 -1.47 -1.29
CA GLU A 8 -8.28 -2.23 -0.78
C GLU A 8 -8.74 -3.67 -0.59
N PHE A 9 -8.23 -4.58 -1.43
CA PHE A 9 -8.52 -5.99 -1.28
C PHE A 9 -7.81 -6.52 -0.02
N GLN A 10 -8.46 -7.47 0.67
CA GLN A 10 -7.77 -8.24 1.70
C GLN A 10 -6.82 -9.21 1.00
N PHE A 11 -5.54 -9.13 1.36
CA PHE A 11 -4.48 -9.94 0.76
C PHE A 11 -4.27 -11.21 1.58
N VAL A 12 -4.37 -12.37 0.94
CA VAL A 12 -3.91 -13.65 1.48
C VAL A 12 -2.75 -14.11 0.62
N GLY A 13 -1.56 -14.12 1.19
CA GLY A 13 -0.32 -14.47 0.50
C GLY A 13 0.10 -15.93 0.73
N LEU A 14 0.95 -16.41 -0.17
CA LEU A 14 1.75 -17.62 0.07
C LEU A 14 2.89 -17.29 1.06
N ARG A 15 3.51 -18.32 1.65
CA ARG A 15 4.62 -18.14 2.61
C ARG A 15 5.87 -17.48 2.01
N ASN A 16 5.99 -17.48 0.68
CA ASN A 16 7.08 -16.86 -0.07
C ASN A 16 6.73 -15.45 -0.57
N VAL A 17 5.63 -14.84 -0.09
CA VAL A 17 5.36 -13.44 -0.40
C VAL A 17 6.51 -12.55 0.12
N PRO A 18 6.96 -11.57 -0.67
CA PRO A 18 7.88 -10.54 -0.20
C PRO A 18 7.39 -9.90 1.10
N LEU A 19 8.34 -9.56 1.97
CA LEU A 19 8.03 -8.85 3.22
C LEU A 19 7.75 -7.38 2.93
N PHE A 20 6.93 -6.77 3.79
CA PHE A 20 6.66 -5.34 3.76
C PHE A 20 7.94 -4.52 3.96
N ASP A 21 8.17 -3.51 3.13
CA ASP A 21 9.32 -2.61 3.28
C ASP A 21 9.05 -1.55 4.37
N GLU A 22 9.66 -1.76 5.54
CA GLU A 22 9.52 -0.88 6.71
C GLU A 22 10.08 0.54 6.51
N ASN A 23 10.77 0.82 5.40
CA ASN A 23 11.20 2.17 5.08
C ASN A 23 10.03 3.09 4.69
N PHE A 24 8.87 2.53 4.32
CA PHE A 24 7.69 3.32 3.95
C PHE A 24 6.98 3.92 5.18
N PRO A 25 6.94 5.26 5.29
CA PRO A 25 6.38 5.89 6.48
C PRO A 25 4.84 5.97 6.41
N TYR A 26 4.17 5.54 7.48
CA TYR A 26 2.75 5.83 7.71
C TYR A 26 2.52 7.34 7.87
N ARG A 27 1.52 8.03 7.29
CA ARG A 27 0.42 7.65 6.40
C ARG A 27 0.68 8.01 4.92
N ALA A 28 1.92 7.92 4.45
CA ALA A 28 2.26 8.28 3.07
C ALA A 28 2.26 7.04 2.18
N ASP A 29 1.07 6.67 1.69
CA ASP A 29 0.84 5.65 0.65
C ASP A 29 1.58 4.31 0.90
N ASN A 30 1.78 3.99 2.17
CA ASN A 30 2.61 2.88 2.65
C ASN A 30 2.06 1.51 2.23
N ASN A 31 0.75 1.38 2.05
CA ASN A 31 0.12 0.10 1.69
C ASN A 31 0.24 -0.25 0.19
N LEU A 32 0.91 0.57 -0.63
CA LEU A 32 1.05 0.33 -2.07
C LEU A 32 2.32 -0.44 -2.45
N GLU A 33 3.37 -0.30 -1.66
CA GLU A 33 4.69 -0.91 -1.85
C GLU A 33 4.59 -2.42 -2.13
N LEU A 34 4.03 -3.16 -1.17
CA LEU A 34 3.88 -4.60 -1.29
C LEU A 34 3.01 -4.99 -2.49
N ARG A 35 2.00 -4.18 -2.86
CA ARG A 35 1.14 -4.44 -4.03
C ARG A 35 1.91 -4.35 -5.34
N TRP A 36 2.82 -3.39 -5.44
CA TRP A 36 3.70 -3.27 -6.60
C TRP A 36 4.67 -4.44 -6.65
N GLU A 37 5.31 -4.77 -5.52
CA GLU A 37 6.28 -5.85 -5.48
C GLU A 37 5.66 -7.22 -5.81
N VAL A 38 4.49 -7.56 -5.28
CA VAL A 38 3.84 -8.84 -5.61
C VAL A 38 3.45 -8.91 -7.09
N CYS A 39 3.01 -7.79 -7.70
CA CYS A 39 2.76 -7.74 -9.14
C CYS A 39 4.06 -8.03 -9.91
N ARG A 40 5.15 -7.31 -9.57
CA ARG A 40 6.45 -7.44 -10.22
C ARG A 40 7.03 -8.85 -10.07
N ALA A 41 6.78 -9.51 -8.93
CA ALA A 41 7.16 -10.88 -8.66
C ALA A 41 6.25 -11.94 -9.34
N GLY A 42 5.27 -11.52 -10.15
CA GLY A 42 4.42 -12.43 -10.93
C GLY A 42 3.24 -13.05 -10.17
N TYR A 43 2.93 -12.54 -8.98
CA TYR A 43 1.74 -12.99 -8.24
C TYR A 43 0.47 -12.54 -8.97
N ARG A 44 -0.56 -13.39 -8.92
CA ARG A 44 -1.88 -13.10 -9.49
C ARG A 44 -2.91 -12.91 -8.39
N LEU A 45 -3.78 -11.93 -8.58
CA LEU A 45 -4.89 -11.67 -7.67
C LEU A 45 -5.98 -12.71 -7.89
N LEU A 46 -6.29 -13.47 -6.84
CA LEU A 46 -7.40 -14.42 -6.81
C LEU A 46 -8.46 -13.88 -5.84
N PRO A 47 -9.60 -13.38 -6.34
CA PRO A 47 -10.66 -12.88 -5.46
C PRO A 47 -11.26 -14.07 -4.69
N VAL A 48 -11.27 -13.97 -3.37
CA VAL A 48 -11.96 -14.93 -2.50
C VAL A 48 -13.46 -14.65 -2.57
N LYS A 49 -14.23 -15.59 -3.11
CA LYS A 49 -15.67 -15.42 -3.36
C LYS A 49 -16.49 -15.31 -2.07
N ASP A 50 -16.09 -16.05 -1.02
CA ASP A 50 -16.84 -16.17 0.23
C ASP A 50 -16.12 -15.48 1.40
N LEU A 51 -15.61 -14.26 1.17
CA LEU A 51 -15.00 -13.44 2.22
C LEU A 51 -15.80 -12.15 2.42
N PHE A 52 -16.50 -12.06 3.55
CA PHE A 52 -17.16 -10.83 3.98
C PHE A 52 -16.29 -10.12 5.01
N VAL A 53 -15.76 -8.95 4.64
CA VAL A 53 -14.97 -8.09 5.54
C VAL A 53 -15.70 -6.77 5.70
N TYR A 54 -16.00 -6.41 6.95
CA TYR A 54 -16.50 -5.09 7.30
C TYR A 54 -15.42 -4.35 8.10
N HIS A 55 -15.22 -3.09 7.75
CA HIS A 55 -14.41 -2.18 8.55
C HIS A 55 -15.35 -1.31 9.37
N THR A 56 -15.29 -1.42 10.69
CA THR A 56 -15.90 -0.40 11.55
C THR A 56 -15.01 0.83 11.48
N LEU A 57 -15.56 1.94 11.00
CA LEU A 57 -14.97 3.24 11.29
C LEU A 57 -15.20 3.47 12.78
N SER A 58 -14.32 2.97 13.63
CA SER A 58 -14.34 3.30 15.03
C SER A 58 -14.00 4.79 15.11
N ASP A 59 -14.99 5.56 15.50
CA ASP A 59 -14.70 6.79 16.20
C ASP A 59 -13.75 6.47 17.37
N ASP A 60 -12.94 7.44 17.83
CA ASP A 60 -12.11 7.24 19.01
C ASP A 60 -12.95 6.82 20.24
N GLU A 61 -12.30 6.56 21.37
CA GLU A 61 -12.94 6.20 22.66
C GLU A 61 -14.07 7.16 23.08
N HIS A 62 -14.18 8.31 22.41
CA HIS A 62 -15.11 9.40 22.64
C HIS A 62 -16.06 9.70 21.46
N GLY A 63 -16.14 8.85 20.44
CA GLY A 63 -17.07 9.09 19.32
C GLY A 63 -16.59 10.17 18.32
N LYS A 64 -15.29 10.52 18.31
CA LYS A 64 -14.72 11.48 17.36
C LYS A 64 -13.99 10.81 16.21
N ARG A 65 -14.28 11.28 15.00
CA ARG A 65 -13.45 11.01 13.81
C ARG A 65 -12.06 11.61 13.97
N ASP A 66 -11.05 10.86 13.51
CA ASP A 66 -9.68 11.37 13.37
C ASP A 66 -9.66 12.76 12.67
N ASP A 67 -8.93 13.71 13.24
CA ASP A 67 -8.71 15.04 12.68
C ASP A 67 -7.92 15.00 11.34
N PRO A 68 -8.53 15.39 10.21
CA PRO A 68 -7.87 15.41 8.91
C PRO A 68 -6.64 16.34 8.85
N ALA A 69 -6.64 17.45 9.61
CA ALA A 69 -5.52 18.38 9.64
C ALA A 69 -4.28 17.70 10.24
N LYS A 70 -4.44 17.00 11.37
CA LYS A 70 -3.37 16.22 12.00
C LYS A 70 -2.82 15.14 11.06
N LYS A 71 -3.68 14.43 10.32
CA LYS A 71 -3.25 13.45 9.30
C LYS A 71 -2.40 14.10 8.21
N ASN A 72 -2.85 15.25 7.69
CA ASN A 72 -2.17 15.96 6.62
C ASN A 72 -0.81 16.50 7.06
N VAL A 73 -0.68 16.99 8.30
CA VAL A 73 0.61 17.41 8.86
C VAL A 73 1.61 16.24 8.87
N MET A 74 1.19 15.07 9.37
CA MET A 74 2.06 13.90 9.41
C MET A 74 2.40 13.39 8.01
N LYS A 75 1.45 13.39 7.06
CA LYS A 75 1.72 13.02 5.66
C LYS A 75 2.76 13.95 5.03
N LYS A 76 2.66 15.26 5.25
CA LYS A 76 3.65 16.24 4.77
C LYS A 76 5.03 16.02 5.38
N ARG A 77 5.11 15.82 6.71
CA ARG A 77 6.37 15.57 7.41
C ARG A 77 7.09 14.32 6.89
N ASN A 78 6.33 13.27 6.57
CA ASN A 78 6.85 12.01 6.07
C ASN A 78 7.07 11.98 4.56
N HIS A 79 6.72 13.04 3.82
CA HIS A 79 6.79 13.05 2.36
C HIS A 79 8.20 12.80 1.82
N TRP A 80 9.22 13.38 2.45
CA TRP A 80 10.60 13.20 2.00
C TRP A 80 11.12 11.78 2.25
N ARG A 81 10.77 11.18 3.39
CA ARG A 81 11.07 9.77 3.69
C ARG A 81 10.39 8.82 2.69
N TYR A 82 9.12 9.08 2.38
CA TYR A 82 8.40 8.36 1.33
C TYR A 82 9.11 8.46 -0.01
N PHE A 83 9.54 9.66 -0.41
CA PHE A 83 10.23 9.86 -1.69
C PHE A 83 11.55 9.07 -1.78
N ILE A 84 12.30 8.97 -0.68
CA ILE A 84 13.52 8.14 -0.62
C ILE A 84 13.17 6.66 -0.73
N ALA A 85 12.18 6.19 0.04
CA ALA A 85 11.71 4.81 -0.02
C ALA A 85 11.25 4.44 -1.45
N MET A 86 10.54 5.35 -2.13
CA MET A 86 10.12 5.18 -3.53
C MET A 86 11.27 5.06 -4.53
N ARG A 87 12.38 5.78 -4.32
CA ARG A 87 13.57 5.60 -5.15
C ARG A 87 14.23 4.24 -4.90
N GLY A 88 14.28 3.84 -3.63
CA GLY A 88 14.80 2.54 -3.21
C GLY A 88 14.02 1.38 -3.82
N ILE A 89 12.69 1.40 -3.66
CA ILE A 89 11.82 0.35 -4.21
C ILE A 89 11.93 0.28 -5.72
N ARG A 90 11.95 1.41 -6.43
CA ARG A 90 12.05 1.40 -7.90
C ARG A 90 13.34 0.76 -8.38
N LYS A 91 14.47 1.11 -7.76
CA LYS A 91 15.75 0.47 -8.07
C LYS A 91 15.71 -1.03 -7.76
N ARG A 92 15.18 -1.42 -6.59
CA ARG A 92 15.05 -2.83 -6.18
C ARG A 92 14.18 -3.63 -7.15
N MET A 93 13.02 -3.11 -7.56
CA MET A 93 12.11 -3.76 -8.49
C MET A 93 12.70 -3.90 -9.89
N ASP A 94 13.39 -2.87 -10.40
CA ASP A 94 14.04 -2.93 -11.70
C ASP A 94 15.20 -3.96 -11.72
N MET A 95 15.88 -4.17 -10.59
CA MET A 95 16.94 -5.17 -10.46
C MET A 95 16.40 -6.60 -10.30
N LEU A 96 15.40 -6.80 -9.44
CA LEU A 96 14.87 -8.13 -9.11
C LEU A 96 13.86 -8.66 -10.15
N TYR A 97 13.09 -7.76 -10.75
CA TYR A 97 11.96 -8.10 -11.62
C TYR A 97 11.99 -7.27 -12.93
N PRO A 98 13.06 -7.39 -13.75
CA PRO A 98 13.21 -6.58 -14.96
C PRO A 98 12.18 -6.91 -16.04
N THR A 99 11.69 -8.14 -16.10
CA THR A 99 10.77 -8.61 -17.15
C THR A 99 9.35 -8.08 -17.00
N THR A 100 8.90 -7.80 -15.78
CA THR A 100 7.55 -7.28 -15.49
C THR A 100 7.53 -5.75 -15.45
N LYS A 101 8.58 -5.10 -15.98
CA LYS A 101 8.78 -3.66 -15.84
C LYS A 101 7.68 -2.80 -16.46
N GLU A 102 7.24 -3.21 -17.64
CA GLU A 102 6.24 -2.49 -18.43
C GLU A 102 4.80 -2.95 -18.12
N GLU A 103 4.65 -4.09 -17.43
CA GLU A 103 3.35 -4.69 -17.13
C GLU A 103 2.80 -4.27 -15.76
N CYS A 104 3.69 -4.05 -14.79
CA CYS A 104 3.34 -3.80 -13.40
C CYS A 104 3.77 -2.40 -12.93
N PRO A 105 2.92 -1.69 -12.16
CA PRO A 105 3.22 -0.34 -11.68
C PRO A 105 4.34 -0.31 -10.63
N VAL A 106 5.08 0.81 -10.59
CA VAL A 106 6.01 1.22 -9.52
C VAL A 106 6.04 2.75 -9.37
#